data_AF-A0A090I5Z5-F1
#
_entry.id   AF-A0A090I5Z5-F1
#
_cell.length_a   1.000
_cell.length_b   1.000
_cell.length_c   1.000
_cell.angle_alpha   90.00
_cell.angle_beta   90.00
_cell.angle_gamma   90.00
#
_symmetry.space_group_name_H-M   'P 1'
#
loop_
_entity.id
_entity.type
_entity.pdbx_description
1 polymer ?
#
loop_
_entity_poly.entity_id
_entity_poly.type
_entity_poly.pdbx_seq_one_letter_code
_entity_poly.pdbx_strand_id
1 'polypeptide(L)'
;MIFILSTRQLTSGTAKSQYSNEPGDAHYLILPDEATVPDHNLHHVDAEKWITQLTQEATTGLHPSHHPLAQFKTGNILFFAHGYNNSQEEVIQRHKLLDKHLKQHGFTGTIVSFDWPCATYTLNYLEDRIDAYQSALKLVTAGITPLAINQLKEDENQCDIDIHLLGHSTGAYVIREAFYQASKNRTLQRIHWNVSQVCFIGGDIARQSLSQDDRKSAPLFAQSTRITNYQSPFDNALKISNIKRAGLAPRCGRVGLPDDAPSHVVNVHCGDHWQQLTEPHKDQTIGNWSHSWHFHCSHFAEDLAHTLQGDIDRQAIPTRERNNGELSLRSKSNIIEKKQKRRIKEWE
;
A
#
# COMPACT_ATOMS: atom_id res chain seq x y z
N MET A 1 -6.08 -11.10 12.63
CA MET A 1 -5.92 -9.83 13.39
C MET A 1 -5.65 -8.70 12.41
N ILE A 2 -6.04 -7.47 12.76
CA ILE A 2 -5.83 -6.27 11.94
C ILE A 2 -4.83 -5.35 12.65
N PHE A 3 -3.70 -5.07 12.01
CA PHE A 3 -2.69 -4.15 12.54
C PHE A 3 -2.86 -2.76 11.93
N ILE A 4 -2.91 -1.74 12.79
CA ILE A 4 -2.98 -0.34 12.38
C ILE A 4 -1.90 0.46 13.13
N LEU A 5 -1.11 1.23 12.37
CA LEU A 5 -0.28 2.31 12.89
C LEU A 5 -1.01 3.63 12.58
N SER A 6 -1.70 4.18 13.57
CA SER A 6 -2.47 5.42 13.41
C SER A 6 -1.64 6.62 13.85
N THR A 7 -1.76 7.72 13.13
CA THR A 7 -1.14 9.02 13.48
C THR A 7 -2.19 10.11 13.67
N ARG A 8 -3.44 9.71 13.93
CA ARG A 8 -4.53 10.60 14.26
C ARG A 8 -4.41 11.05 15.71
N GLN A 9 -4.67 12.33 15.96
CA GLN A 9 -4.71 12.90 17.29
C GLN A 9 -5.87 12.29 18.09
N LEU A 10 -5.61 12.00 19.36
CA LEU A 10 -6.64 11.63 20.32
C LEU A 10 -7.27 12.89 20.91
N THR A 11 -8.60 12.98 20.84
CA THR A 11 -9.37 13.99 21.56
C THR A 11 -9.87 13.41 22.87
N SER A 12 -9.54 14.09 23.97
CA SER A 12 -9.98 13.72 25.32
C SER A 12 -11.38 14.28 25.58
N GLY A 13 -12.42 13.53 25.17
CA GLY A 13 -13.81 13.79 25.59
C GLY A 13 -14.13 13.14 26.94
N THR A 14 -15.18 13.63 27.63
CA THR A 14 -15.54 13.32 29.03
C THR A 14 -15.85 11.86 29.39
N ALA A 15 -15.63 10.88 28.49
CA ALA A 15 -15.77 9.47 28.83
C ALA A 15 -14.91 8.47 28.01
N LYS A 16 -14.47 8.82 26.78
CA LYS A 16 -13.64 7.95 25.93
C LYS A 16 -12.77 8.77 24.98
N SER A 17 -11.50 8.39 24.84
CA SER A 17 -10.61 8.95 23.81
C SER A 17 -11.10 8.56 22.41
N GLN A 18 -11.21 9.54 21.52
CA GLN A 18 -11.60 9.34 20.12
C GLN A 18 -10.52 9.87 19.17
N TYR A 19 -10.38 9.24 18.02
CA TYR A 19 -9.47 9.71 16.98
C TYR A 19 -10.12 10.87 16.20
N SER A 20 -9.40 11.97 16.06
CA SER A 20 -9.80 13.09 15.21
C SER A 20 -9.25 12.94 13.77
N ASN A 21 -9.51 13.95 12.96
CA ASN A 21 -8.92 14.10 11.63
C ASN A 21 -7.67 15.01 11.65
N GLU A 22 -7.06 15.21 12.83
CA GLU A 22 -5.86 16.02 12.98
C GLU A 22 -4.61 15.15 13.19
N PRO A 23 -3.42 15.60 12.77
CA PRO A 23 -2.16 14.94 13.09
C PRO A 23 -1.87 14.87 14.59
N GLY A 24 -1.53 13.67 15.06
CA GLY A 24 -1.13 13.38 16.43
C GLY A 24 0.04 12.39 16.49
N ASP A 25 0.36 11.91 17.68
CA ASP A 25 1.42 10.92 17.89
C ASP A 25 1.10 9.56 17.25
N ALA A 26 2.11 8.70 17.16
CA ALA A 26 1.91 7.34 16.66
C ALA A 26 1.21 6.48 17.72
N HIS A 27 0.13 5.81 17.32
CA HIS A 27 -0.65 4.89 18.13
C HIS A 27 -0.63 3.51 17.50
N TYR A 28 -0.29 2.50 18.29
CA TYR A 28 -0.15 1.12 17.86
C TYR A 28 -1.41 0.34 18.22
N LEU A 29 -2.14 -0.11 17.20
CA LEU A 29 -3.43 -0.76 17.38
C LEU A 29 -3.41 -2.19 16.85
N ILE A 30 -4.06 -3.08 17.60
CA ILE A 30 -4.35 -4.46 17.21
C ILE A 30 -5.85 -4.68 17.38
N LEU A 31 -6.53 -4.92 16.27
CA LEU A 31 -7.97 -5.07 16.19
C LEU A 31 -8.32 -6.55 15.92
N PRO A 32 -9.43 -7.05 16.48
CA PRO A 32 -9.97 -8.34 16.06
C PRO A 32 -10.56 -8.26 14.64
N ASP A 33 -10.69 -9.40 13.96
CA ASP A 33 -11.03 -9.44 12.53
C ASP A 33 -12.45 -8.95 12.23
N GLU A 34 -13.36 -9.02 13.20
CA GLU A 34 -14.72 -8.50 13.12
C GLU A 34 -14.81 -6.99 13.32
N ALA A 35 -13.77 -6.33 13.85
CA ALA A 35 -13.80 -4.90 14.13
C ALA A 35 -14.06 -4.09 12.86
N THR A 36 -14.90 -3.07 12.97
CA THR A 36 -15.22 -2.14 11.87
C THR A 36 -14.67 -0.73 12.11
N VAL A 37 -14.31 -0.42 13.36
CA VAL A 37 -13.73 0.85 13.79
C VAL A 37 -12.64 0.62 14.83
N PRO A 38 -11.63 1.49 14.93
CA PRO A 38 -10.69 1.47 16.04
C PRO A 38 -11.32 2.11 17.30
N ASP A 39 -11.17 1.44 18.46
CA ASP A 39 -11.39 2.02 19.78
C ASP A 39 -10.03 2.05 20.49
N HIS A 40 -9.54 3.26 20.77
CA HIS A 40 -8.25 3.44 21.43
C HIS A 40 -8.17 2.71 22.78
N ASN A 41 -9.26 2.71 23.56
CA ASN A 41 -9.25 2.14 24.91
C ASN A 41 -9.21 0.61 24.90
N LEU A 42 -9.64 -0.01 23.79
CA LEU A 42 -9.69 -1.47 23.65
C LEU A 42 -8.55 -2.04 22.82
N HIS A 43 -8.17 -1.34 21.75
CA HIS A 43 -7.27 -1.88 20.72
C HIS A 43 -5.84 -1.35 20.84
N HIS A 44 -5.59 -0.32 21.63
CA HIS A 44 -4.26 0.23 21.81
C HIS A 44 -3.36 -0.70 22.61
N VAL A 45 -2.13 -0.85 22.14
CA VAL A 45 -1.05 -1.55 22.82
C VAL A 45 0.21 -0.68 22.82
N ASP A 46 1.16 -0.97 23.69
CA ASP A 46 2.48 -0.35 23.60
C ASP A 46 3.26 -0.82 22.36
N ALA A 47 4.27 -0.04 21.97
CA ALA A 47 5.03 -0.27 20.76
C ALA A 47 5.77 -1.62 20.78
N GLU A 48 6.34 -2.02 21.92
CA GLU A 48 7.12 -3.27 22.04
C GLU A 48 6.23 -4.49 21.82
N LYS A 49 5.06 -4.52 22.49
CA LYS A 49 4.06 -5.56 22.30
C LYS A 49 3.55 -5.60 20.86
N TRP A 50 3.29 -4.45 20.25
CA TRP A 50 2.83 -4.37 18.86
C TRP A 50 3.86 -4.94 17.89
N ILE A 51 5.12 -4.52 18.00
CA ILE A 51 6.21 -5.00 17.16
C ILE A 51 6.40 -6.51 17.33
N THR A 52 6.35 -7.00 18.57
CA THR A 52 6.50 -8.43 18.86
C THR A 52 5.39 -9.24 18.20
N GLN A 53 4.13 -8.84 18.35
CA GLN A 53 2.99 -9.54 17.75
C GLN A 53 2.98 -9.44 16.22
N LEU A 54 3.32 -8.28 15.66
CA LEU A 54 3.44 -8.11 14.21
C LEU A 54 4.54 -9.01 13.63
N THR A 55 5.72 -9.04 14.26
CA THR A 55 6.85 -9.86 13.81
C THR A 55 6.49 -11.34 13.88
N GLN A 56 5.79 -11.77 14.93
CA GLN A 56 5.31 -13.14 15.07
C GLN A 56 4.31 -13.52 13.97
N GLU A 57 3.32 -12.67 13.70
CA GLU A 57 2.30 -12.91 12.66
C GLU A 57 2.92 -12.89 11.24
N ALA A 58 3.91 -12.02 11.02
CA ALA A 58 4.56 -11.86 9.73
C ALA A 58 5.57 -12.98 9.41
N THR A 59 5.99 -13.76 10.42
CA THR A 59 6.93 -14.87 10.24
C THR A 59 6.22 -16.05 9.58
N THR A 60 6.68 -16.42 8.38
CA THR A 60 6.06 -17.48 7.57
C THR A 60 6.91 -18.73 7.45
N GLY A 61 8.18 -18.65 7.85
CA GLY A 61 9.09 -19.78 7.76
C GLY A 61 10.47 -19.45 8.28
N LEU A 62 11.42 -20.31 7.91
CA LEU A 62 12.84 -20.14 8.16
C LEU A 62 13.59 -20.28 6.84
N HIS A 63 14.71 -19.58 6.73
CA HIS A 63 15.66 -19.81 5.64
C HIS A 63 16.15 -21.26 5.62
N PRO A 64 16.30 -21.88 4.43
CA PRO A 64 16.70 -23.27 4.31
C PRO A 64 18.15 -23.47 4.76
N SER A 65 18.51 -24.71 5.09
CA SER A 65 19.81 -25.06 5.69
C SER A 65 21.04 -24.71 4.85
N HIS A 66 20.87 -24.47 3.54
CA HIS A 66 21.95 -24.11 2.61
C HIS A 66 22.05 -22.59 2.38
N HIS A 67 21.16 -21.78 2.97
CA HIS A 67 21.19 -20.33 2.87
C HIS A 67 22.21 -19.74 3.86
N PRO A 68 22.91 -18.62 3.54
CA PRO A 68 23.83 -17.96 4.48
C PRO A 68 23.19 -17.57 5.82
N LEU A 69 21.88 -17.28 5.81
CA LEU A 69 21.07 -16.97 7.00
C LEU A 69 20.22 -18.17 7.44
N ALA A 70 20.68 -19.40 7.26
CA ALA A 70 19.93 -20.60 7.65
C ALA A 70 19.36 -20.50 9.08
N GLN A 71 18.13 -20.95 9.28
CA GLN A 71 17.36 -20.85 10.54
C GLN A 71 16.89 -19.45 10.94
N PHE A 72 17.24 -18.39 10.19
CA PHE A 72 16.64 -17.08 10.43
C PHE A 72 15.19 -17.12 9.99
N LYS A 73 14.31 -16.52 10.80
CA LYS A 73 12.89 -16.34 10.52
C LYS A 73 12.72 -15.49 9.28
N THR A 74 11.92 -15.97 8.33
CA THR A 74 11.56 -15.25 7.11
C THR A 74 10.10 -14.83 7.16
N GLY A 75 9.75 -13.77 6.45
CA GLY A 75 8.39 -13.24 6.48
C GLY A 75 8.22 -11.98 5.65
N ASN A 76 7.00 -11.45 5.59
CA ASN A 76 6.71 -10.21 4.86
C ASN A 76 5.77 -9.32 5.68
N ILE A 77 6.07 -8.03 5.76
CA ILE A 77 5.21 -6.99 6.33
C ILE A 77 4.88 -5.97 5.24
N LEU A 78 3.59 -5.75 4.97
CA LEU A 78 3.12 -4.75 4.03
C LEU A 78 2.50 -3.56 4.78
N PHE A 79 3.17 -2.41 4.78
CA PHE A 79 2.53 -1.16 5.20
C PHE A 79 1.68 -0.59 4.07
N PHE A 80 0.38 -0.44 4.32
CA PHE A 80 -0.57 0.16 3.39
C PHE A 80 -0.92 1.59 3.82
N ALA A 81 -0.48 2.58 3.03
CA ALA A 81 -0.84 3.98 3.18
C ALA A 81 -2.05 4.31 2.29
N HIS A 82 -3.18 4.65 2.91
CA HIS A 82 -4.43 4.95 2.19
C HIS A 82 -4.42 6.32 1.50
N GLY A 83 -5.40 6.57 0.62
CA GLY A 83 -5.62 7.86 -0.03
C GLY A 83 -6.33 8.90 0.84
N TYR A 84 -6.57 10.09 0.31
CA TYR A 84 -7.37 11.13 0.98
C TYR A 84 -8.86 10.74 1.07
N ASN A 85 -9.62 11.41 1.95
CA ASN A 85 -11.06 11.23 2.13
C ASN A 85 -11.44 9.77 2.43
N ASN A 86 -10.81 9.20 3.46
CA ASN A 86 -11.14 7.88 3.99
C ASN A 86 -11.45 7.96 5.48
N SER A 87 -12.62 7.46 5.87
CA SER A 87 -12.95 7.24 7.27
C SER A 87 -12.15 6.05 7.84
N GLN A 88 -12.11 5.92 9.16
CA GLN A 88 -11.42 4.79 9.79
C GLN A 88 -12.08 3.45 9.44
N GLU A 89 -13.40 3.44 9.24
CA GLU A 89 -14.16 2.30 8.73
C GLU A 89 -13.67 1.91 7.33
N GLU A 90 -13.54 2.88 6.42
CA GLU A 90 -13.07 2.62 5.05
C GLU A 90 -11.63 2.11 5.02
N VAL A 91 -10.77 2.61 5.90
CA VAL A 91 -9.39 2.09 6.07
C VAL A 91 -9.40 0.63 6.49
N ILE A 92 -10.25 0.24 7.45
CA ILE A 92 -10.40 -1.14 7.90
C ILE A 92 -11.00 -2.02 6.80
N GLN A 93 -12.02 -1.55 6.09
CA GLN A 93 -12.62 -2.30 4.99
C GLN A 93 -11.60 -2.56 3.86
N ARG A 94 -10.79 -1.56 3.48
CA ARG A 94 -9.72 -1.73 2.49
C ARG A 94 -8.64 -2.68 2.97
N HIS A 95 -8.26 -2.62 4.24
CA HIS A 95 -7.34 -3.58 4.84
C HIS A 95 -7.85 -5.00 4.65
N LYS A 96 -9.10 -5.28 5.03
CA LYS A 96 -9.72 -6.60 4.91
C LYS A 96 -9.79 -7.09 3.46
N LEU A 97 -10.16 -6.22 2.53
CA LEU A 97 -10.20 -6.56 1.10
C LEU A 97 -8.82 -6.91 0.56
N LEU A 98 -7.81 -6.10 0.90
CA LEU A 98 -6.44 -6.31 0.49
C LEU A 98 -5.88 -7.62 1.05
N ASP A 99 -6.06 -7.84 2.36
CA ASP A 99 -5.62 -9.07 3.05
C ASP A 99 -6.25 -10.32 2.44
N LYS A 100 -7.59 -10.30 2.28
CA LYS A 100 -8.33 -11.40 1.66
C LYS A 100 -7.82 -11.72 0.26
N HIS A 101 -7.70 -10.71 -0.61
CA HIS A 101 -7.34 -10.95 -2.01
C HIS A 101 -5.87 -11.33 -2.18
N LEU A 102 -4.95 -10.77 -1.38
CA LEU A 102 -3.55 -11.16 -1.41
C LEU A 102 -3.35 -12.60 -0.91
N LYS A 103 -4.00 -12.99 0.19
CA LYS A 103 -3.95 -14.36 0.72
C LYS A 103 -4.53 -15.39 -0.24
N GLN A 104 -5.59 -15.03 -0.98
CA GLN A 104 -6.14 -15.89 -2.04
C GLN A 104 -5.12 -16.22 -3.14
N HIS A 105 -4.11 -15.36 -3.33
CA HIS A 105 -3.04 -15.53 -4.32
C HIS A 105 -1.70 -15.89 -3.69
N GLY A 106 -1.71 -16.43 -2.47
CA GLY A 106 -0.52 -17.01 -1.84
C GLY A 106 0.42 -16.02 -1.15
N PHE A 107 0.04 -14.75 -1.00
CA PHE A 107 0.79 -13.85 -0.12
C PHE A 107 0.60 -14.28 1.34
N THR A 108 1.70 -14.60 2.01
CA THR A 108 1.69 -15.10 3.40
C THR A 108 2.07 -14.05 4.44
N GLY A 109 2.33 -12.80 4.03
CA GLY A 109 2.72 -11.73 4.94
C GLY A 109 1.58 -11.10 5.74
N THR A 110 1.94 -10.20 6.65
CA THR A 110 1.00 -9.41 7.45
C THR A 110 0.87 -7.99 6.91
N ILE A 111 -0.37 -7.48 6.84
CA ILE A 111 -0.64 -6.10 6.44
C ILE A 111 -0.72 -5.21 7.68
N VAL A 112 -0.16 -4.00 7.58
CA VAL A 112 -0.33 -2.91 8.54
C VAL A 112 -0.95 -1.73 7.81
N SER A 113 -2.13 -1.27 8.23
CA SER A 113 -2.65 -0.01 7.71
C SER A 113 -1.93 1.17 8.39
N PHE A 114 -1.32 2.04 7.60
CA PHE A 114 -0.84 3.33 8.06
C PHE A 114 -1.98 4.35 7.95
N ASP A 115 -2.65 4.59 9.08
CA ASP A 115 -3.82 5.45 9.19
C ASP A 115 -3.38 6.89 9.50
N TRP A 116 -3.23 7.68 8.45
CA TRP A 116 -2.92 9.11 8.57
C TRP A 116 -4.23 9.92 8.57
N PRO A 117 -4.29 11.04 9.32
CA PRO A 117 -5.47 11.89 9.41
C PRO A 117 -5.86 12.45 8.04
N CYS A 118 -7.09 12.20 7.62
CA CYS A 118 -7.70 12.91 6.51
C CYS A 118 -9.18 13.17 6.81
N ALA A 119 -9.65 14.37 6.50
CA ALA A 119 -11.06 14.73 6.65
C ALA A 119 -11.92 14.05 5.56
N THR A 120 -13.19 13.82 5.86
CA THR A 120 -14.18 13.27 4.91
C THR A 120 -14.80 14.34 4.01
N TYR A 121 -14.09 15.46 3.75
CA TYR A 121 -14.61 16.58 2.97
C TYR A 121 -13.67 16.98 1.82
N THR A 122 -14.20 16.96 0.59
CA THR A 122 -13.44 17.21 -0.65
C THR A 122 -12.86 18.62 -0.81
N LEU A 123 -13.28 19.58 0.03
CA LEU A 123 -12.83 20.97 0.02
C LEU A 123 -11.49 21.18 0.77
N ASN A 124 -11.06 20.22 1.59
CA ASN A 124 -9.88 20.35 2.45
C ASN A 124 -8.61 19.69 1.88
N TYR A 125 -8.57 19.38 0.58
CA TYR A 125 -7.44 18.65 -0.03
C TYR A 125 -6.06 19.27 0.22
N LEU A 126 -5.94 20.60 0.33
CA LEU A 126 -4.66 21.26 0.65
C LEU A 126 -4.28 21.08 2.12
N GLU A 127 -5.25 21.11 3.03
CA GLU A 127 -5.08 20.87 4.46
C GLU A 127 -4.71 19.40 4.72
N ASP A 128 -5.47 18.45 4.15
CA ASP A 128 -5.15 17.01 4.20
C ASP A 128 -3.72 16.72 3.69
N ARG A 129 -3.22 17.50 2.72
CA ARG A 129 -1.85 17.34 2.21
C ARG A 129 -0.80 17.83 3.20
N ILE A 130 -1.11 18.83 4.02
CA ILE A 130 -0.26 19.27 5.13
C ILE A 130 -0.27 18.19 6.22
N ASP A 131 -1.43 17.62 6.52
CA ASP A 131 -1.58 16.56 7.52
C ASP A 131 -0.84 15.28 7.12
N ALA A 132 -0.96 14.90 5.85
CA ALA A 132 -0.17 13.85 5.23
C ALA A 132 1.33 14.12 5.40
N TYR A 133 1.80 15.35 5.17
CA TYR A 133 3.19 15.72 5.34
C TYR A 133 3.64 15.65 6.82
N GLN A 134 2.83 16.15 7.76
CA GLN A 134 3.13 16.12 9.20
C GLN A 134 3.13 14.70 9.77
N SER A 135 2.35 13.81 9.18
CA SER A 135 2.24 12.41 9.59
C SER A 135 3.29 11.51 8.92
N ALA A 136 3.74 11.85 7.71
CA ALA A 136 4.57 10.98 6.86
C ALA A 136 5.81 10.43 7.58
N LEU A 137 6.56 11.24 8.31
CA LEU A 137 7.77 10.78 8.99
C LEU A 137 7.50 9.64 9.99
N LYS A 138 6.30 9.57 10.57
CA LYS A 138 5.92 8.51 11.52
C LYS A 138 5.83 7.14 10.88
N LEU A 139 5.54 7.05 9.57
CA LEU A 139 5.65 5.78 8.84
C LEU A 139 7.06 5.19 8.99
N VAL A 140 8.09 6.04 8.90
CA VAL A 140 9.48 5.61 9.06
C VAL A 140 9.85 5.47 10.54
N THR A 141 9.60 6.47 11.38
CA THR A 141 10.13 6.48 12.75
C THR A 141 9.40 5.51 13.69
N ALA A 142 8.10 5.28 13.49
CA ALA A 142 7.28 4.42 14.34
C ALA A 142 6.93 3.08 13.67
N GLY A 143 6.94 3.00 12.34
CA GLY A 143 6.67 1.76 11.61
C GLY A 143 7.94 1.03 11.18
N ILE A 144 8.63 1.58 10.18
CA ILE A 144 9.74 0.90 9.50
C ILE A 144 10.98 0.77 10.40
N THR A 145 11.38 1.86 11.05
CA THR A 145 12.65 1.91 11.80
C THR A 145 12.68 0.95 12.99
N PRO A 146 11.63 0.83 13.82
CA PRO A 146 11.67 -0.13 14.93
C PRO A 146 11.78 -1.59 14.45
N LEU A 147 11.15 -1.93 13.32
CA LEU A 147 11.28 -3.24 12.69
C LEU A 147 12.68 -3.44 12.08
N ALA A 148 13.21 -2.41 11.42
CA ALA A 148 14.57 -2.43 10.86
C ALA A 148 15.65 -2.46 11.95
N ILE A 149 15.45 -1.84 13.12
CA ILE A 149 16.38 -1.95 14.25
C ILE A 149 16.34 -3.38 14.81
N ASN A 150 15.17 -4.01 14.87
CA ASN A 150 15.09 -5.42 15.23
C ASN A 150 15.83 -6.32 14.24
N GLN A 151 15.89 -5.94 12.97
CA GLN A 151 16.74 -6.58 11.94
C GLN A 151 18.22 -6.19 12.05
N LEU A 152 18.58 -4.99 12.52
CA LEU A 152 19.99 -4.67 12.80
C LEU A 152 20.57 -5.51 13.95
N LYS A 153 19.70 -6.14 14.75
CA LYS A 153 20.01 -7.19 15.71
C LYS A 153 19.68 -8.58 15.16
N GLU A 154 19.71 -8.77 13.84
CA GLU A 154 19.33 -10.01 13.15
C GLU A 154 20.09 -11.23 13.68
N ASP A 155 21.37 -11.09 14.04
CA ASP A 155 22.13 -12.19 14.64
C ASP A 155 21.59 -12.59 16.03
N GLU A 156 21.16 -11.61 16.83
CA GLU A 156 20.57 -11.85 18.17
C GLU A 156 19.13 -12.39 18.04
N ASN A 157 18.37 -11.91 17.06
CA ASN A 157 16.94 -12.19 16.90
C ASN A 157 16.63 -13.31 15.89
N GLN A 158 17.63 -13.72 15.11
CA GLN A 158 17.55 -14.67 13.99
C GLN A 158 16.34 -14.36 13.08
N CYS A 159 16.30 -13.16 12.49
CA CYS A 159 15.12 -12.66 11.79
C CYS A 159 15.48 -11.83 10.55
N ASP A 160 14.91 -12.19 9.41
CA ASP A 160 15.08 -11.60 8.08
C ASP A 160 13.69 -11.47 7.40
N ILE A 161 12.89 -10.53 7.88
CA ILE A 161 11.52 -10.27 7.41
C ILE A 161 11.52 -9.10 6.44
N ASP A 162 10.96 -9.25 5.26
CA ASP A 162 10.89 -8.15 4.29
C ASP A 162 9.83 -7.12 4.68
N ILE A 163 10.16 -5.84 4.49
CA ILE A 163 9.21 -4.72 4.65
C ILE A 163 8.87 -4.18 3.26
N HIS A 164 7.58 -4.06 2.98
CA HIS A 164 7.03 -3.52 1.73
C HIS A 164 6.05 -2.39 2.01
N LEU A 165 5.84 -1.53 1.02
CA LEU A 165 4.93 -0.40 1.10
C LEU A 165 3.93 -0.43 -0.07
N LEU A 166 2.66 -0.16 0.20
CA LEU A 166 1.63 0.10 -0.80
C LEU A 166 1.02 1.47 -0.55
N GLY A 167 1.18 2.39 -1.49
CA GLY A 167 0.55 3.71 -1.47
C GLY A 167 -0.63 3.78 -2.42
N HIS A 168 -1.84 4.02 -1.89
CA HIS A 168 -3.00 4.34 -2.72
C HIS A 168 -3.19 5.85 -2.79
N SER A 169 -3.30 6.43 -3.99
CA SER A 169 -3.62 7.86 -4.15
C SER A 169 -2.62 8.75 -3.39
N THR A 170 -3.10 9.63 -2.52
CA THR A 170 -2.28 10.46 -1.62
C THR A 170 -1.35 9.65 -0.71
N GLY A 171 -1.61 8.36 -0.48
CA GLY A 171 -0.68 7.46 0.20
C GLY A 171 0.68 7.34 -0.51
N ALA A 172 0.73 7.51 -1.84
CA ALA A 172 1.99 7.61 -2.57
C ALA A 172 2.78 8.88 -2.20
N TYR A 173 2.07 9.99 -1.96
CA TYR A 173 2.66 11.22 -1.47
C TYR A 173 3.17 11.06 -0.03
N VAL A 174 2.39 10.42 0.85
CA VAL A 174 2.80 10.10 2.23
C VAL A 174 4.11 9.31 2.24
N ILE A 175 4.20 8.22 1.47
CA ILE A 175 5.42 7.41 1.37
C ILE A 175 6.60 8.25 0.87
N ARG A 176 6.42 9.01 -0.22
CA ARG A 176 7.51 9.83 -0.77
C ARG A 176 8.02 10.86 0.24
N GLU A 177 7.12 11.55 0.93
CA GLU A 177 7.50 12.54 1.94
C GLU A 177 8.11 11.89 3.19
N ALA A 178 7.71 10.66 3.55
CA ALA A 178 8.29 9.93 4.67
C ALA A 178 9.78 9.67 4.45
N PHE A 179 10.16 9.19 3.27
CA PHE A 179 11.56 8.94 2.89
C PHE A 179 12.34 10.25 2.75
N TYR A 180 11.73 11.27 2.13
CA TYR A 180 12.36 12.58 2.02
C TYR A 180 12.69 13.18 3.39
N GLN A 181 11.73 13.18 4.32
CA GLN A 181 11.93 13.69 5.66
C GLN A 181 12.92 12.84 6.47
N ALA A 182 12.84 11.51 6.35
CA ALA A 182 13.78 10.61 7.01
C ALA A 182 15.22 10.86 6.56
N SER A 183 15.44 11.17 5.28
CA SER A 183 16.75 11.55 4.75
C SER A 183 17.32 12.84 5.34
N LYS A 184 16.52 13.64 6.04
CA LYS A 184 16.97 14.86 6.75
C LYS A 184 17.23 14.61 8.24
N ASN A 185 16.88 13.44 8.75
CA ASN A 185 17.08 13.06 10.14
C ASN A 185 18.42 12.34 10.31
N ARG A 186 19.37 12.98 11.02
CA ARG A 186 20.73 12.44 11.22
C ARG A 186 20.76 11.10 11.95
N THR A 187 19.81 10.84 12.84
CA THR A 187 19.73 9.56 13.56
C THR A 187 19.30 8.45 12.60
N LEU A 188 18.27 8.70 11.79
CA LEU A 188 17.79 7.72 10.81
C LEU A 188 18.82 7.43 9.71
N GLN A 189 19.64 8.41 9.33
CA GLN A 189 20.74 8.19 8.37
C GLN A 189 21.81 7.21 8.88
N ARG A 190 21.90 7.00 10.20
CA ARG A 190 22.83 6.02 10.80
C ARG A 190 22.23 4.62 10.89
N ILE A 191 20.92 4.50 10.68
CA ILE A 191 20.20 3.24 10.67
C ILE A 191 20.13 2.81 9.22
N HIS A 192 20.81 1.72 8.87
CA HIS A 192 20.75 1.14 7.54
C HIS A 192 19.43 0.37 7.37
N TRP A 193 18.34 1.11 7.19
CA TRP A 193 17.03 0.54 6.87
C TRP A 193 16.75 0.64 5.37
N ASN A 194 16.09 -0.37 4.83
CA ASN A 194 15.60 -0.44 3.46
C ASN A 194 14.20 -1.06 3.44
N VAL A 195 13.50 -0.91 2.33
CA VAL A 195 12.26 -1.63 2.02
C VAL A 195 12.43 -2.39 0.71
N SER A 196 11.77 -3.54 0.61
CA SER A 196 11.96 -4.44 -0.52
C SER A 196 11.11 -3.98 -1.71
N GLN A 197 9.78 -3.87 -1.52
CA GLN A 197 8.86 -3.51 -2.59
C GLN A 197 8.07 -2.27 -2.22
N VAL A 198 8.05 -1.26 -3.10
CA VAL A 198 7.15 -0.11 -2.99
C VAL A 198 6.19 -0.13 -4.18
N CYS A 199 4.89 -0.21 -3.92
CA CYS A 199 3.87 -0.25 -4.94
C CYS A 199 2.99 1.00 -4.85
N PHE A 200 2.64 1.59 -5.98
CA PHE A 200 1.66 2.68 -6.07
C PHE A 200 0.46 2.26 -6.91
N ILE A 201 -0.74 2.44 -6.34
CA ILE A 201 -2.00 2.25 -7.05
C ILE A 201 -2.75 3.59 -7.09
N GLY A 202 -3.08 4.05 -8.30
CA GLY A 202 -3.70 5.38 -8.48
C GLY A 202 -2.86 6.51 -7.86
N GLY A 203 -1.52 6.41 -7.88
CA GLY A 203 -0.63 7.33 -7.14
C GLY A 203 -0.83 8.81 -7.48
N ASP A 204 -1.09 9.62 -6.45
CA ASP A 204 -1.32 11.07 -6.55
C ASP A 204 -0.03 11.87 -6.29
N ILE A 205 1.03 11.53 -7.02
CA ILE A 205 2.26 12.33 -7.11
C ILE A 205 2.49 12.75 -8.56
N ALA A 206 3.22 13.84 -8.76
CA ALA A 206 3.57 14.27 -10.11
C ALA A 206 4.43 13.19 -10.77
N ARG A 207 4.18 12.90 -12.06
CA ARG A 207 5.02 11.99 -12.86
C ARG A 207 6.50 12.36 -12.75
N GLN A 208 6.82 13.66 -12.81
CA GLN A 208 8.21 14.13 -12.71
C GLN A 208 8.86 13.82 -11.35
N SER A 209 8.09 13.57 -10.28
CA SER A 209 8.68 13.11 -9.02
C SER A 209 9.24 11.69 -9.08
N LEU A 210 9.01 10.96 -10.18
CA LEU A 210 9.62 9.65 -10.42
C LEU A 210 10.78 9.71 -11.42
N SER A 211 11.25 10.92 -11.78
CA SER A 211 12.48 11.13 -12.57
C SER A 211 13.71 10.86 -11.70
N GLN A 212 14.77 10.32 -12.31
CA GLN A 212 16.04 10.07 -11.64
C GLN A 212 16.67 11.32 -10.98
N ASP A 213 16.36 12.52 -11.50
CA ASP A 213 16.91 13.78 -11.02
C ASP A 213 16.07 14.44 -9.90
N ASP A 214 14.93 13.84 -9.52
CA ASP A 214 14.09 14.38 -8.45
C ASP A 214 14.75 14.17 -7.07
N ARG A 215 15.38 15.23 -6.57
CA ARG A 215 16.09 15.22 -5.28
C ARG A 215 15.20 14.88 -4.08
N LYS A 216 13.87 15.07 -4.18
CA LYS A 216 12.95 14.71 -3.10
C LYS A 216 12.69 13.21 -3.05
N SER A 217 12.71 12.55 -4.20
CA SER A 217 12.46 11.11 -4.35
C SER A 217 13.74 10.29 -4.39
N ALA A 218 14.90 10.92 -4.53
CA ALA A 218 16.19 10.25 -4.43
C ALA A 218 16.34 9.33 -3.19
N PRO A 219 15.90 9.71 -1.97
CA PRO A 219 15.92 8.80 -0.82
C PRO A 219 14.99 7.60 -0.99
N LEU A 220 13.80 7.80 -1.58
CA LEU A 220 12.87 6.71 -1.89
C LEU A 220 13.51 5.72 -2.86
N PHE A 221 14.20 6.19 -3.90
CA PHE A 221 14.91 5.32 -4.83
C PHE A 221 16.08 4.58 -4.19
N ALA A 222 16.83 5.25 -3.30
CA ALA A 222 18.01 4.69 -2.65
C ALA A 222 17.67 3.63 -1.60
N GLN A 223 16.49 3.71 -0.99
CA GLN A 223 16.07 2.83 0.12
C GLN A 223 15.01 1.80 -0.27
N SER A 224 14.74 1.66 -1.58
CA SER A 224 13.78 0.68 -2.11
C SER A 224 14.47 -0.24 -3.11
N THR A 225 14.29 -1.56 -2.97
CA THR A 225 14.82 -2.51 -3.96
C THR A 225 14.10 -2.38 -5.30
N ARG A 226 12.76 -2.28 -5.28
CA ARG A 226 11.95 -2.05 -6.49
C ARG A 226 10.74 -1.18 -6.18
N ILE A 227 10.43 -0.28 -7.12
CA ILE A 227 9.22 0.54 -7.08
C ILE A 227 8.34 0.18 -8.28
N THR A 228 7.08 -0.13 -8.06
CA THR A 228 6.11 -0.47 -9.12
C THR A 228 4.94 0.50 -9.11
N ASN A 229 4.74 1.25 -10.19
CA ASN A 229 3.59 2.12 -10.40
C ASN A 229 2.56 1.42 -11.28
N TYR A 230 1.41 1.09 -10.72
CA TYR A 230 0.25 0.59 -11.45
C TYR A 230 -0.54 1.77 -11.98
N GLN A 231 -0.45 1.98 -13.30
CA GLN A 231 -1.04 3.12 -13.97
C GLN A 231 -2.31 2.73 -14.72
N SER A 232 -3.35 3.57 -14.63
CA SER A 232 -4.55 3.46 -15.46
C SER A 232 -4.88 4.83 -16.09
N PRO A 233 -4.96 4.94 -17.43
CA PRO A 233 -5.30 6.20 -18.09
C PRO A 233 -6.77 6.61 -17.86
N PHE A 234 -7.59 5.70 -17.33
CA PHE A 234 -9.01 5.87 -17.06
C PHE A 234 -9.31 6.39 -15.65
N ASP A 235 -8.29 6.67 -14.83
CA ASP A 235 -8.46 7.18 -13.47
C ASP A 235 -8.99 8.63 -13.46
N ASN A 236 -10.30 8.78 -13.25
CA ASN A 236 -10.97 10.08 -13.30
C ASN A 236 -10.71 10.95 -12.07
N ALA A 237 -10.41 10.36 -10.91
CA ALA A 237 -10.09 11.14 -9.72
C ALA A 237 -8.79 11.93 -9.90
N LEU A 238 -7.77 11.30 -10.49
CA LEU A 238 -6.50 11.95 -10.80
C LEU A 238 -6.61 13.03 -11.89
N LYS A 239 -7.60 12.92 -12.79
CA LYS A 239 -7.94 14.00 -13.72
C LYS A 239 -8.39 15.26 -12.97
N ILE A 240 -9.24 15.10 -11.96
CA ILE A 240 -9.74 16.19 -11.12
C ILE A 240 -8.61 16.75 -10.23
N SER A 241 -7.76 15.88 -9.66
CA SER A 241 -6.57 16.31 -8.89
C SER A 241 -5.66 17.24 -9.71
N ASN A 242 -5.40 16.92 -10.99
CA ASN A 242 -4.62 17.80 -11.87
C ASN A 242 -5.27 19.19 -12.04
N ILE A 243 -6.59 19.25 -12.21
CA ILE A 243 -7.32 20.51 -12.38
C ILE A 243 -7.21 21.37 -11.10
N LYS A 244 -7.36 20.76 -9.92
CA LYS A 244 -7.22 21.44 -8.62
C LYS A 244 -5.82 22.03 -8.40
N ARG A 245 -4.83 21.61 -9.17
CA ARG A 245 -3.44 22.11 -9.13
C ARG A 245 -3.07 22.92 -10.38
N ALA A 246 -4.06 23.59 -10.99
CA ALA A 246 -3.91 24.42 -12.19
C ALA A 246 -3.38 23.66 -13.43
N GLY A 247 -3.52 22.33 -13.49
CA GLY A 247 -3.15 21.51 -14.66
C GLY A 247 -1.64 21.28 -14.85
N LEU A 248 -0.79 21.73 -13.93
CA LEU A 248 0.65 21.91 -14.19
C LEU A 248 1.53 20.65 -14.04
N ALA A 249 0.98 19.52 -13.60
CA ALA A 249 1.80 18.31 -13.46
C ALA A 249 0.93 17.05 -13.54
N PRO A 250 1.05 16.22 -14.58
CA PRO A 250 0.26 15.00 -14.70
C PRO A 250 0.64 13.98 -13.62
N ARG A 251 -0.32 13.16 -13.15
CA ARG A 251 -0.16 12.23 -12.02
C ARG A 251 0.35 10.86 -12.47
N CYS A 252 1.32 10.28 -11.75
CA CYS A 252 1.92 8.99 -12.14
C CYS A 252 0.90 7.85 -12.22
N GLY A 253 -0.12 7.84 -11.34
CA GLY A 253 -1.18 6.82 -11.38
C GLY A 253 -2.05 6.87 -12.65
N ARG A 254 -2.06 8.02 -13.35
CA ARG A 254 -2.84 8.20 -14.60
C ARG A 254 -1.96 8.12 -15.85
N VAL A 255 -0.79 8.74 -15.83
CA VAL A 255 0.06 8.93 -17.03
C VAL A 255 1.38 8.15 -17.02
N GLY A 256 1.67 7.44 -15.94
CA GLY A 256 2.82 6.56 -15.82
C GLY A 256 4.09 7.29 -15.40
N LEU A 257 5.22 6.66 -15.66
CA LEU A 257 6.56 7.14 -15.30
C LEU A 257 7.12 8.10 -16.35
N PRO A 258 8.02 9.03 -15.98
CA PRO A 258 8.82 9.79 -16.94
C PRO A 258 9.86 8.90 -17.61
N ASP A 259 10.36 9.34 -18.76
CA ASP A 259 11.24 8.53 -19.62
C ASP A 259 12.62 8.31 -18.97
N ASP A 260 12.99 9.20 -18.05
CA ASP A 260 14.22 9.19 -17.27
C ASP A 260 14.04 8.59 -15.86
N ALA A 261 12.98 7.80 -15.64
CA ALA A 261 12.82 7.10 -14.36
C ALA A 261 13.97 6.10 -14.12
N PRO A 262 14.44 5.92 -12.86
CA PRO A 262 15.44 4.92 -12.55
C PRO A 262 15.02 3.50 -12.96
N SER A 263 15.98 2.63 -13.30
CA SER A 263 15.72 1.32 -13.91
C SER A 263 14.99 0.30 -13.00
N HIS A 264 14.97 0.54 -11.70
CA HIS A 264 14.22 -0.21 -10.69
C HIS A 264 12.86 0.40 -10.34
N VAL A 265 12.49 1.51 -10.99
CA VAL A 265 11.15 2.10 -10.97
C VAL A 265 10.41 1.65 -12.23
N VAL A 266 9.35 0.89 -12.04
CA VAL A 266 8.69 0.09 -13.08
C VAL A 266 7.26 0.58 -13.26
N ASN A 267 6.84 0.80 -14.50
CA ASN A 267 5.44 1.07 -14.81
C ASN A 267 4.75 -0.24 -15.20
N VAL A 268 3.53 -0.45 -14.70
CA VAL A 268 2.62 -1.49 -15.17
C VAL A 268 1.36 -0.82 -15.69
N HIS A 269 1.16 -0.82 -17.01
CA HIS A 269 -0.02 -0.27 -17.64
C HIS A 269 -1.21 -1.20 -17.43
N CYS A 270 -2.23 -0.70 -16.73
CA CYS A 270 -3.43 -1.46 -16.36
C CYS A 270 -4.65 -1.08 -17.21
N GLY A 271 -4.51 -0.19 -18.19
CA GLY A 271 -5.64 0.37 -18.94
C GLY A 271 -6.47 -0.68 -19.67
N ASP A 272 -5.83 -1.58 -20.43
CA ASP A 272 -6.54 -2.60 -21.21
C ASP A 272 -7.31 -3.55 -20.29
N HIS A 273 -6.67 -3.99 -19.20
CA HIS A 273 -7.34 -4.83 -18.20
C HIS A 273 -8.51 -4.10 -17.53
N TRP A 274 -8.33 -2.82 -17.14
CA TRP A 274 -9.38 -2.02 -16.51
C TRP A 274 -10.63 -1.90 -17.38
N GLN A 275 -10.47 -1.77 -18.71
CA GLN A 275 -11.61 -1.71 -19.64
C GLN A 275 -12.43 -3.00 -19.70
N GLN A 276 -11.86 -4.14 -19.30
CA GLN A 276 -12.59 -5.42 -19.23
C GLN A 276 -13.33 -5.60 -17.89
N LEU A 277 -13.08 -4.74 -16.91
CA LEU A 277 -13.75 -4.82 -15.63
C LEU A 277 -15.15 -4.24 -15.71
N THR A 278 -16.08 -4.92 -15.04
CA THR A 278 -17.43 -4.40 -14.81
C THR A 278 -17.45 -3.75 -13.43
N GLU A 279 -17.89 -2.49 -13.37
CA GLU A 279 -18.12 -1.82 -12.10
C GLU A 279 -19.16 -2.60 -11.27
N PRO A 280 -18.83 -3.02 -10.04
CA PRO A 280 -19.79 -3.64 -9.15
C PRO A 280 -20.94 -2.68 -8.79
N HIS A 281 -22.00 -3.18 -8.17
CA HIS A 281 -23.03 -2.30 -7.62
C HIS A 281 -22.43 -1.34 -6.57
N LYS A 282 -22.98 -0.12 -6.46
CA LYS A 282 -22.42 0.93 -5.60
C LYS A 282 -22.27 0.53 -4.13
N ASP A 283 -23.16 -0.33 -3.64
CA ASP A 283 -23.13 -0.90 -2.29
C ASP A 283 -21.99 -1.92 -2.07
N GLN A 284 -21.33 -2.34 -3.14
CA GLN A 284 -20.20 -3.29 -3.14
C GLN A 284 -18.86 -2.60 -3.41
N THR A 285 -18.85 -1.30 -3.71
CA THR A 285 -17.64 -0.52 -4.00
C THR A 285 -17.31 0.43 -2.86
N ILE A 286 -16.01 0.66 -2.63
CA ILE A 286 -15.51 1.64 -1.67
C ILE A 286 -14.72 2.69 -2.44
N GLY A 287 -15.07 3.96 -2.27
CA GLY A 287 -14.48 5.07 -3.00
C GLY A 287 -14.88 5.14 -4.48
N ASN A 288 -14.14 5.93 -5.26
CA ASN A 288 -14.39 6.08 -6.69
C ASN A 288 -13.90 4.84 -7.46
N TRP A 289 -14.78 4.16 -8.19
CA TRP A 289 -14.44 2.93 -8.93
C TRP A 289 -13.19 3.07 -9.81
N SER A 290 -13.13 4.10 -10.65
CA SER A 290 -11.98 4.32 -11.56
C SER A 290 -10.64 4.51 -10.82
N HIS A 291 -10.68 4.88 -9.55
CA HIS A 291 -9.53 5.17 -8.69
C HIS A 291 -9.22 4.06 -7.67
N SER A 292 -10.19 3.19 -7.39
CA SER A 292 -10.14 2.20 -6.30
C SER A 292 -10.47 0.77 -6.73
N TRP A 293 -10.61 0.51 -8.04
CA TRP A 293 -10.89 -0.83 -8.60
C TRP A 293 -9.90 -1.92 -8.13
N HIS A 294 -8.65 -1.55 -7.85
CA HIS A 294 -7.59 -2.44 -7.37
C HIS A 294 -8.02 -3.28 -6.16
N PHE A 295 -8.78 -2.72 -5.21
CA PHE A 295 -9.24 -3.43 -4.01
C PHE A 295 -10.26 -4.53 -4.32
N HIS A 296 -10.87 -4.51 -5.51
CA HIS A 296 -11.95 -5.40 -5.93
C HIS A 296 -11.53 -6.32 -7.09
N CYS A 297 -10.28 -6.24 -7.54
CA CYS A 297 -9.80 -7.03 -8.67
C CYS A 297 -8.85 -8.14 -8.21
N SER A 298 -9.33 -9.38 -8.31
CA SER A 298 -8.55 -10.58 -7.98
C SER A 298 -7.31 -10.72 -8.88
N HIS A 299 -7.41 -10.43 -10.17
CA HIS A 299 -6.25 -10.54 -11.07
C HIS A 299 -5.15 -9.51 -10.78
N PHE A 300 -5.54 -8.30 -10.36
CA PHE A 300 -4.58 -7.33 -9.84
C PHE A 300 -3.92 -7.81 -8.55
N ALA A 301 -4.69 -8.41 -7.63
CA ALA A 301 -4.13 -8.95 -6.38
C ALA A 301 -3.13 -10.10 -6.62
N GLU A 302 -3.35 -10.93 -7.65
CA GLU A 302 -2.40 -11.95 -8.12
C GLU A 302 -1.06 -11.31 -8.54
N ASP A 303 -1.11 -10.24 -9.34
CA ASP A 303 0.08 -9.49 -9.76
C ASP A 303 0.80 -8.83 -8.58
N LEU A 304 0.04 -8.19 -7.69
CA LEU A 304 0.58 -7.54 -6.50
C LEU A 304 1.23 -8.57 -5.57
N ALA A 305 0.63 -9.74 -5.37
CA ALA A 305 1.20 -10.81 -4.56
C ALA A 305 2.57 -11.26 -5.11
N HIS A 306 2.68 -11.53 -6.42
CA HIS A 306 3.97 -11.84 -7.04
C HIS A 306 4.98 -10.69 -6.93
N THR A 307 4.51 -9.45 -7.03
CA THR A 307 5.37 -8.26 -6.91
C THR A 307 5.94 -8.12 -5.51
N LEU A 308 5.10 -8.33 -4.49
CA LEU A 308 5.50 -8.25 -3.08
C LEU A 308 6.46 -9.38 -2.71
N GLN A 309 6.17 -10.61 -3.15
CA GLN A 309 7.02 -11.78 -2.92
C GLN A 309 8.43 -11.62 -3.50
N GLY A 310 8.61 -10.86 -4.58
CA GLY A 310 9.94 -10.51 -5.09
C GLY A 310 10.69 -11.62 -5.86
N ASP A 311 10.26 -12.88 -5.75
CA ASP A 311 10.90 -14.05 -6.38
C ASP A 311 10.97 -14.01 -7.91
N ILE A 312 10.04 -13.29 -8.55
CA ILE A 312 9.97 -13.16 -10.01
C ILE A 312 10.39 -11.76 -10.42
N ASP A 313 11.31 -11.66 -11.38
CA ASP A 313 11.68 -10.37 -11.96
C ASP A 313 10.47 -9.71 -12.62
N ARG A 314 10.45 -8.38 -12.57
CA ARG A 314 9.35 -7.52 -13.04
C ARG A 314 8.83 -7.85 -14.44
N GLN A 315 9.70 -8.31 -15.35
CA GLN A 315 9.34 -8.65 -16.73
C GLN A 315 8.75 -10.06 -16.88
N ALA A 316 8.97 -10.94 -15.90
CA ALA A 316 8.60 -12.35 -15.95
C ALA A 316 7.36 -12.69 -15.11
N ILE A 317 6.77 -11.72 -14.42
CA ILE A 317 5.55 -11.94 -13.62
C ILE A 317 4.43 -12.49 -14.54
N PRO A 318 3.83 -13.66 -14.24
CA PRO A 318 2.92 -14.34 -15.17
C PRO A 318 1.68 -13.56 -15.56
N THR A 319 1.24 -12.64 -14.71
CA THR A 319 0.11 -11.73 -14.93
C THR A 319 0.45 -10.56 -15.83
N ARG A 320 1.71 -10.41 -16.28
CA ARG A 320 2.17 -9.30 -17.10
C ARG A 320 2.55 -9.73 -18.51
N GLU A 321 2.38 -8.81 -19.44
CA GLU A 321 2.82 -8.96 -20.82
C GLU A 321 3.53 -7.69 -21.29
N ARG A 322 4.36 -7.84 -22.33
CA ARG A 322 5.06 -6.72 -22.92
C ARG A 322 4.47 -6.41 -24.29
N ASN A 323 3.82 -5.26 -24.39
CA ASN A 323 3.18 -4.78 -25.61
C ASN A 323 3.89 -3.50 -26.06
N ASN A 324 4.44 -3.50 -27.28
CA ASN A 324 5.13 -2.33 -27.87
C ASN A 324 6.22 -1.71 -26.95
N GLY A 325 6.92 -2.55 -26.18
CA GLY A 325 7.96 -2.11 -25.26
C GLY A 325 7.47 -1.71 -23.86
N GLU A 326 6.17 -1.51 -23.67
CA GLU A 326 5.52 -1.23 -22.38
C GLU A 326 5.13 -2.53 -21.67
N LEU A 327 5.28 -2.54 -20.34
CA LEU A 327 4.84 -3.64 -19.48
C LEU A 327 3.40 -3.39 -19.04
N SER A 328 2.51 -4.33 -19.29
CA SER A 328 1.07 -4.20 -19.04
C SER A 328 0.55 -5.36 -18.19
N LEU A 329 -0.48 -5.10 -17.39
CA LEU A 329 -1.26 -6.16 -16.73
C LEU A 329 -2.09 -6.87 -17.80
N ARG A 330 -1.97 -8.20 -17.89
CA ARG A 330 -2.67 -9.00 -18.90
C ARG A 330 -4.17 -8.82 -18.75
N SER A 331 -4.82 -8.77 -19.90
CA SER A 331 -6.28 -8.77 -19.95
C SER A 331 -6.82 -10.19 -19.75
N LYS A 332 -7.18 -10.56 -18.52
CA LYS A 332 -8.06 -11.71 -18.28
C LYS A 332 -9.51 -11.26 -18.50
N SER A 333 -10.12 -11.69 -19.60
CA SER A 333 -11.57 -11.58 -19.75
C SER A 333 -12.23 -12.40 -18.65
N ASN A 334 -13.22 -11.83 -17.95
CA ASN A 334 -14.13 -12.62 -17.14
C ASN A 334 -14.82 -13.62 -18.08
N ILE A 335 -14.29 -14.84 -18.18
CA ILE A 335 -15.04 -15.96 -18.72
C ILE A 335 -16.13 -16.20 -17.68
N ILE A 336 -17.26 -15.54 -17.84
CA ILE A 336 -18.50 -15.95 -17.20
C ILE A 336 -18.72 -17.35 -17.75
N GLU A 337 -18.48 -18.39 -16.93
CA GLU A 337 -18.94 -19.73 -17.25
C GLU A 337 -20.42 -19.60 -17.60
N LYS A 338 -20.75 -19.81 -18.88
CA LYS A 338 -22.15 -19.93 -19.31
C LYS A 338 -22.71 -21.05 -18.47
N LYS A 339 -23.49 -20.72 -17.42
CA LYS A 339 -24.35 -21.68 -16.74
C LYS A 339 -25.06 -22.44 -17.85
N GLN A 340 -24.73 -23.72 -17.99
CA GLN A 340 -25.39 -24.62 -18.90
C GLN A 340 -26.87 -24.57 -18.52
N LYS A 341 -27.67 -23.79 -19.26
CA LYS A 341 -29.12 -23.88 -19.14
C LYS A 341 -29.47 -25.28 -19.63
N ARG A 342 -29.63 -26.18 -18.67
CA ARG A 342 -30.24 -27.50 -18.86
C ARG A 342 -31.47 -27.28 -19.75
N ARG A 343 -31.48 -27.94 -20.91
CA ARG A 343 -32.70 -28.14 -21.70
C ARG A 343 -33.76 -28.70 -20.74
N ILE A 344 -34.76 -27.89 -20.42
CA ILE A 344 -36.01 -28.40 -19.86
C ILE A 344 -36.57 -29.29 -20.96
N LYS A 345 -36.62 -30.60 -20.72
CA LYS A 345 -37.46 -31.50 -21.51
C LYS A 345 -38.90 -31.10 -21.20
N GLU A 346 -39.60 -30.57 -22.18
CA GLU A 346 -41.05 -30.56 -22.19
C GLU A 346 -41.54 -32.00 -21.99
N TRP A 347 -42.42 -32.17 -21.01
CA TRP A 347 -43.28 -33.32 -20.88
C TRP A 347 -44.71 -32.80 -20.98
N GLU A 348 -45.45 -33.49 -21.85
CA GLU A 348 -46.85 -33.34 -22.31
C GLU A 348 -47.16 -32.19 -23.27
#